data_AF-A0A956IIG8-F1
#
_entry.id   AF-A0A956IIG8-F1
#
_cell.length_a   1.000
_cell.length_b   1.000
_cell.length_c   1.000
_cell.angle_alpha   90.00
_cell.angle_beta   90.00
_cell.angle_gamma   90.00
#
_symmetry.space_group_name_H-M   'P 1'
#
loop_
_entity.id
_entity.type
_entity.pdbx_description
1 polymer ?
#
loop_
_entity_poly.entity_id
_entity_poly.type
_entity_poly.pdbx_seq_one_letter_code
_entity_poly.pdbx_strand_id
1 'polypeptide(L)'
;MPRRFTLRLAFALGMMTLGVTSSTPALAVEITFVGVAEESALHEAIAVELGSRLDAPDAQLLVELGERSLAVTVKRPGAPPLERVVDRPEDHELPATVAWLAENLLRDQTSDLIAGLTPRAPPPPLLIHPLLLAMASAETAPRIHRSLLVEPSGLLLLPPLISDDAPPFFPLQLALASPAALRPRGEAETFGVDLSLFYSHAGGLRGAGLGAGVRHVDRDATGFELSALWGHRRGDLTGVAFAGLGATGGGDLDGLQAAGLAQWAGNLDGVGLSGPFGRYGAVRGFHAAGLVDVAADVTGVQLQGIAGVGRDVTGLQLSGFSSTARHLKGLQLGVVNVAEEVEGLQVGIVNVARRNRGGAVGLVNIAEDGRIQALAAGGTTGVAQLGVQFVAGYAVSQLTAVYHPVDGHALGGRVAIGPHFAFDGPFLDVLLSYAYHRVVQGGGRGPDALEDRQLVGLGGTFGWRLTRGFGIFGGAGAALEHLNRRRTEALRIVPDLSLGLLLF
;
A
#
# COMPACT_ATOMS: atom_id res chain seq x y z
N MET A 1 -24.04 1.11 -57.28
CA MET A 1 -23.73 1.65 -55.94
C MET A 1 -22.53 0.90 -55.40
N PRO A 2 -21.35 1.52 -55.21
CA PRO A 2 -20.17 0.78 -54.82
C PRO A 2 -19.90 0.96 -53.32
N ARG A 3 -19.83 -0.12 -52.55
CA ARG A 3 -18.95 -0.15 -51.38
C ARG A 3 -18.03 -1.35 -51.50
N ARG A 4 -16.75 -1.00 -51.56
CA ARG A 4 -15.61 -1.79 -52.02
C ARG A 4 -15.26 -2.85 -50.99
N PHE A 5 -14.99 -4.05 -51.48
CA PHE A 5 -14.35 -5.13 -50.76
C PHE A 5 -12.85 -4.85 -50.66
N THR A 6 -12.25 -5.12 -49.50
CA THR A 6 -10.81 -5.30 -49.38
C THR A 6 -10.56 -6.71 -48.85
N LEU A 7 -10.23 -7.61 -49.78
CA LEU A 7 -9.71 -8.94 -49.49
C LEU A 7 -8.28 -8.82 -48.94
N ARG A 8 -7.95 -9.58 -47.89
CA ARG A 8 -6.58 -10.02 -47.63
C ARG A 8 -6.58 -11.54 -47.55
N LEU A 9 -5.95 -12.16 -48.53
CA LEU A 9 -5.68 -13.59 -48.60
C LEU A 9 -4.18 -13.77 -48.33
N ALA A 10 -3.80 -14.57 -47.34
CA ALA A 10 -2.44 -15.07 -47.20
C ALA A 10 -2.50 -16.58 -46.97
N PHE A 11 -2.10 -17.35 -47.98
CA PHE A 11 -1.97 -18.80 -47.90
C PHE A 11 -0.55 -19.15 -47.43
N ALA A 12 -0.44 -19.81 -46.28
CA ALA A 12 0.69 -20.67 -45.94
C ALA A 12 0.14 -21.86 -45.13
N LEU A 13 0.39 -23.06 -45.64
CA LEU A 13 -0.06 -24.40 -45.22
C LEU A 13 -0.80 -24.52 -43.86
N GLY A 14 -2.09 -24.84 -43.92
CA GLY A 14 -2.80 -25.57 -42.85
C GLY A 14 -3.63 -24.75 -41.84
N MET A 15 -3.73 -23.42 -41.98
CA MET A 15 -4.57 -22.58 -41.12
C MET A 15 -5.73 -21.97 -41.92
N MET A 16 -6.95 -22.07 -41.40
CA MET A 16 -8.13 -21.41 -41.97
C MET A 16 -8.43 -20.17 -41.11
N THR A 17 -8.21 -18.99 -41.68
CA THR A 17 -8.47 -17.68 -41.03
C THR A 17 -9.87 -17.21 -41.40
N LEU A 18 -10.71 -16.87 -40.41
CA LEU A 18 -12.03 -16.26 -40.63
C LEU A 18 -12.02 -14.84 -40.03
N GLY A 19 -11.97 -13.81 -40.88
CA GLY A 19 -12.02 -12.42 -40.42
C GLY A 19 -13.46 -11.99 -40.12
N VAL A 20 -13.72 -11.53 -38.90
CA VAL A 20 -15.00 -10.91 -38.53
C VAL A 20 -14.81 -9.39 -38.48
N THR A 21 -15.47 -8.68 -39.39
CA THR A 21 -15.64 -7.23 -39.28
C THR A 21 -16.92 -6.93 -38.51
N SER A 22 -16.78 -6.39 -37.29
CA SER A 22 -17.90 -5.78 -36.55
C SER A 22 -18.50 -4.62 -37.36
N SER A 23 -19.81 -4.40 -37.26
CA SER A 23 -20.52 -3.29 -37.91
C SER A 23 -20.21 -1.92 -37.28
N THR A 24 -19.37 -1.85 -36.24
CA THR A 24 -18.80 -0.60 -35.70
C THR A 24 -17.36 -0.41 -36.19
N PRO A 25 -16.99 0.77 -36.71
CA PRO A 25 -15.72 0.98 -37.44
C PRO A 25 -14.45 1.03 -36.56
N ALA A 26 -14.48 0.52 -35.32
CA ALA A 26 -13.47 0.83 -34.30
C ALA A 26 -12.50 -0.31 -33.94
N LEU A 27 -12.73 -1.57 -34.30
CA LEU A 27 -11.82 -2.67 -33.94
C LEU A 27 -11.91 -3.83 -34.94
N ALA A 28 -10.77 -4.32 -35.43
CA ALA A 28 -10.68 -5.52 -36.26
C ALA A 28 -10.08 -6.65 -35.43
N VAL A 29 -10.90 -7.63 -35.05
CA VAL A 29 -10.46 -8.78 -34.25
C VAL A 29 -10.24 -9.96 -35.19
N GLU A 30 -9.01 -10.47 -35.26
CA GLU A 30 -8.64 -11.61 -36.11
C GLU A 30 -8.31 -12.80 -35.23
N ILE A 31 -9.31 -13.64 -34.95
CA ILE A 31 -9.15 -14.80 -34.07
C ILE A 31 -8.72 -16.00 -34.92
N THR A 32 -7.58 -16.62 -34.59
CA THR A 32 -7.06 -17.78 -35.33
C THR A 32 -7.10 -19.02 -34.43
N PHE A 33 -8.02 -19.93 -34.73
CA PHE A 33 -8.15 -21.20 -34.02
C PHE A 33 -7.25 -22.25 -34.67
N VAL A 34 -6.43 -22.91 -33.85
CA VAL A 34 -5.64 -24.07 -34.27
C VAL A 34 -6.10 -25.27 -33.42
N GLY A 35 -7.10 -25.99 -33.91
CA GLY A 35 -7.43 -27.35 -33.46
C GLY A 35 -8.38 -27.49 -32.26
N VAL A 36 -9.58 -26.89 -32.26
CA VAL A 36 -10.63 -27.21 -31.26
C VAL A 36 -12.03 -27.18 -31.89
N ALA A 37 -12.94 -28.04 -31.41
CA ALA A 37 -14.19 -28.43 -32.06
C ALA A 37 -15.44 -27.52 -31.84
N GLU A 38 -15.34 -26.42 -31.08
CA GLU A 38 -16.46 -25.49 -30.86
C GLU A 38 -16.02 -24.02 -31.01
N GLU A 39 -15.73 -23.62 -32.24
CA GLU A 39 -15.20 -22.28 -32.56
C GLU A 39 -16.25 -21.17 -32.36
N SER A 40 -17.52 -21.39 -32.71
CA SER A 40 -18.54 -20.32 -32.79
C SER A 40 -19.04 -19.76 -31.45
N ALA A 41 -19.08 -20.57 -30.38
CA ALA A 41 -19.55 -20.11 -29.07
C ALA A 41 -18.51 -19.21 -28.37
N LEU A 42 -17.23 -19.55 -28.54
CA LEU A 42 -16.14 -18.77 -27.98
C LEU A 42 -15.97 -17.41 -28.70
N HIS A 43 -16.18 -17.39 -30.02
CA HIS A 43 -16.18 -16.16 -30.82
C HIS A 43 -17.17 -15.11 -30.28
N GLU A 44 -18.41 -15.51 -29.99
CA GLU A 44 -19.47 -14.60 -29.51
C GLU A 44 -19.18 -14.11 -28.09
N ALA A 45 -18.72 -15.01 -27.21
CA ALA A 45 -18.35 -14.66 -25.84
C ALA A 45 -17.19 -13.65 -25.78
N ILE A 46 -16.16 -13.84 -26.61
CA ILE A 46 -15.01 -12.94 -26.69
C ILE A 46 -15.41 -11.57 -27.27
N ALA A 47 -16.25 -11.55 -28.31
CA ALA A 47 -16.74 -10.30 -28.90
C ALA A 47 -17.58 -9.47 -27.92
N VAL A 48 -18.41 -10.11 -27.08
CA VAL A 48 -19.20 -9.47 -26.03
C VAL A 48 -18.32 -8.89 -24.92
N GLU A 49 -17.32 -9.65 -24.46
CA GLU A 49 -16.45 -9.22 -23.36
C GLU A 49 -15.50 -8.09 -23.78
N LEU A 50 -14.98 -8.13 -25.02
CA LEU A 50 -14.09 -7.10 -25.58
C LEU A 50 -14.84 -5.84 -26.05
N GLY A 51 -16.01 -6.01 -26.68
CA GLY A 51 -16.76 -4.93 -27.35
C GLY A 51 -17.30 -3.86 -26.40
N SER A 52 -17.36 -4.13 -25.09
CA SER A 52 -17.81 -3.19 -24.07
C SER A 52 -16.68 -2.45 -23.34
N ARG A 53 -15.41 -2.84 -23.55
CA ARG A 53 -14.28 -2.40 -22.70
C ARG A 53 -13.10 -1.77 -23.42
N LEU A 54 -13.06 -1.75 -24.76
CA LEU A 54 -11.89 -1.30 -25.51
C LEU A 54 -12.12 -0.04 -26.34
N ASP A 55 -11.25 0.96 -26.12
CA ASP A 55 -11.24 2.25 -26.82
C ASP A 55 -9.90 2.41 -27.58
N ALA A 56 -9.68 1.57 -28.59
CA ALA A 56 -8.43 1.49 -29.35
C ALA A 56 -8.67 1.34 -30.85
N PRO A 57 -8.88 2.45 -31.60
CA PRO A 57 -9.10 2.39 -33.04
C PRO A 57 -7.90 1.74 -33.76
N ASP A 58 -8.20 0.88 -34.74
CA ASP A 58 -7.25 0.23 -35.64
C ASP A 58 -6.29 -0.82 -35.03
N ALA A 59 -6.54 -1.31 -33.81
CA ALA A 59 -5.81 -2.44 -33.25
C ALA A 59 -6.29 -3.78 -33.82
N GLN A 60 -5.35 -4.67 -34.16
CA GLN A 60 -5.57 -6.06 -34.51
C GLN A 60 -5.23 -6.95 -33.31
N LEU A 61 -6.20 -7.76 -32.89
CA LEU A 61 -6.00 -8.78 -31.87
C LEU A 61 -5.91 -10.14 -32.55
N LEU A 62 -4.82 -10.87 -32.30
CA LEU A 62 -4.60 -12.25 -32.69
C LEU A 62 -4.58 -13.12 -31.44
N VAL A 63 -5.40 -14.15 -31.40
CA VAL A 63 -5.46 -15.11 -30.30
C VAL A 63 -5.15 -16.49 -30.86
N GLU A 64 -4.13 -17.15 -30.33
CA GLU A 64 -3.71 -18.50 -30.68
C GLU A 64 -3.89 -19.42 -29.48
N LEU A 65 -4.73 -20.43 -29.63
CA LEU A 65 -4.98 -21.42 -28.60
C LEU A 65 -4.32 -22.75 -28.99
N GLY A 66 -3.28 -23.13 -28.28
CA GLY A 66 -2.59 -24.42 -28.43
C GLY A 66 -3.12 -25.49 -27.46
N GLU A 67 -2.52 -26.69 -27.52
CA GLU A 67 -2.90 -27.80 -26.63
C GLU A 67 -2.55 -27.54 -25.16
N ARG A 68 -1.51 -26.73 -24.89
CA ARG A 68 -1.02 -26.46 -23.53
C ARG A 68 -0.86 -24.98 -23.19
N SER A 69 -1.06 -24.09 -24.17
CA SER A 69 -0.82 -22.66 -24.01
C SER A 69 -1.84 -21.83 -24.75
N LEU A 70 -2.09 -20.63 -24.26
CA LEU A 70 -2.85 -19.57 -24.91
C LEU A 70 -1.91 -18.39 -25.16
N ALA A 71 -1.79 -17.97 -26.43
CA ALA A 71 -1.06 -16.78 -26.81
C ALA A 71 -2.02 -15.70 -27.30
N VAL A 72 -1.87 -14.48 -26.79
CA VAL A 72 -2.64 -13.30 -27.22
C VAL A 72 -1.65 -12.26 -27.71
N THR A 73 -1.82 -11.81 -28.95
CA THR A 73 -0.98 -10.83 -29.61
C THR A 73 -1.81 -9.62 -30.03
N VAL A 74 -1.33 -8.43 -29.71
CA VAL A 74 -1.93 -7.15 -30.14
C VAL A 74 -0.98 -6.46 -31.11
N LYS A 75 -1.51 -6.06 -32.28
CA LYS A 75 -0.79 -5.29 -33.30
C LYS A 75 -1.51 -3.98 -33.54
N ARG A 76 -0.80 -2.86 -33.45
CA ARG A 76 -1.33 -1.52 -33.78
C ARG A 76 -0.45 -0.91 -34.88
N PRO A 77 -1.03 -0.15 -35.84
CA PRO A 77 -0.25 0.56 -36.84
C PRO A 77 0.81 1.46 -36.19
N GLY A 78 2.08 1.26 -36.55
CA GLY A 78 3.20 2.07 -36.05
C GLY A 78 3.78 1.65 -34.70
N ALA A 79 3.30 0.58 -34.06
CA ALA A 79 3.87 0.02 -32.83
C ALA A 79 4.35 -1.43 -33.04
N PRO A 80 5.40 -1.88 -32.32
CA PRO A 80 5.81 -3.28 -32.35
C PRO A 80 4.69 -4.17 -31.78
N PRO A 81 4.49 -5.39 -32.34
CA PRO A 81 3.51 -6.33 -31.82
C PRO A 81 3.86 -6.70 -30.37
N LEU A 82 2.87 -6.67 -29.47
CA LEU A 82 3.04 -7.20 -28.11
C LEU A 82 2.30 -8.53 -27.98
N GLU A 83 2.97 -9.51 -27.41
CA GLU A 83 2.45 -10.87 -27.21
C GLU A 83 2.57 -11.28 -25.75
N ARG A 84 1.57 -11.99 -25.25
CA ARG A 84 1.58 -12.69 -23.96
C ARG A 84 1.15 -14.12 -24.16
N VAL A 85 1.96 -15.03 -23.63
CA VAL A 85 1.67 -16.47 -23.62
C VAL A 85 1.45 -16.90 -22.17
N VAL A 86 0.35 -17.58 -21.93
CA VAL A 86 0.01 -18.19 -20.64
C VAL A 86 -0.27 -19.68 -20.82
N ASP A 87 -0.23 -20.44 -19.74
CA ASP A 87 -0.72 -21.81 -19.75
C ASP A 87 -2.20 -21.84 -20.14
N ARG A 88 -2.64 -22.89 -20.85
CA ARG A 88 -4.01 -22.98 -21.35
C ARG A 88 -5.01 -22.95 -20.17
N PRO A 89 -5.90 -21.94 -20.10
CA PRO A 89 -6.95 -21.90 -19.09
C PRO A 89 -8.05 -22.92 -19.40
N GLU A 90 -8.90 -23.25 -18.42
CA GLU A 90 -10.07 -24.09 -18.66
C GLU A 90 -11.05 -23.41 -19.62
N ASP A 91 -11.78 -24.19 -20.42
CA ASP A 91 -12.60 -23.66 -21.53
C ASP A 91 -13.67 -22.63 -21.07
N HIS A 92 -14.12 -22.71 -19.81
CA HIS A 92 -15.08 -21.77 -19.23
C HIS A 92 -14.46 -20.43 -18.79
N GLU A 93 -13.14 -20.39 -18.53
CA GLU A 93 -12.40 -19.17 -18.16
C GLU A 93 -11.80 -18.47 -19.38
N LEU A 94 -11.66 -19.21 -20.48
CA LEU A 94 -10.98 -18.81 -21.70
C LEU A 94 -11.42 -17.43 -22.24
N PRO A 95 -12.71 -17.06 -22.33
CA PRO A 95 -13.12 -15.73 -22.79
C PRO A 95 -12.63 -14.59 -21.88
N ALA A 96 -12.71 -14.79 -20.56
CA ALA A 96 -12.30 -13.81 -19.58
C ALA A 96 -10.78 -13.64 -19.55
N THR A 97 -10.03 -14.75 -19.66
CA THR A 97 -8.55 -14.71 -19.74
C THR A 97 -8.08 -14.00 -21.00
N VAL A 98 -8.70 -14.27 -22.15
CA VAL A 98 -8.38 -13.59 -23.42
C VAL A 98 -8.68 -12.10 -23.32
N ALA A 99 -9.85 -11.72 -22.80
CA ALA A 99 -10.22 -10.31 -22.63
C ALA A 99 -9.24 -9.56 -21.70
N TRP A 100 -8.89 -10.17 -20.57
CA TRP A 100 -7.93 -9.63 -19.63
C TRP A 100 -6.52 -9.48 -20.22
N LEU A 101 -6.03 -10.48 -20.96
CA LEU A 101 -4.72 -10.41 -21.62
C LEU A 101 -4.69 -9.32 -22.70
N ALA A 102 -5.75 -9.23 -23.51
CA ALA A 102 -5.88 -8.22 -24.54
C ALA A 102 -5.88 -6.79 -23.95
N GLU A 103 -6.62 -6.57 -22.87
CA GLU A 103 -6.68 -5.27 -22.18
C GLU A 103 -5.32 -4.87 -21.61
N ASN A 104 -4.62 -5.79 -20.94
CA ASN A 104 -3.28 -5.52 -20.42
C ASN A 104 -2.28 -5.21 -21.53
N LEU A 105 -2.31 -5.96 -22.63
CA LEU A 105 -1.40 -5.71 -23.77
C LEU A 105 -1.66 -4.37 -24.45
N LEU A 106 -2.93 -3.97 -24.58
CA LEU A 106 -3.31 -2.67 -25.12
C LEU A 106 -2.91 -1.51 -24.19
N ARG A 107 -2.95 -1.75 -22.87
CA ARG A 107 -2.44 -0.80 -21.86
C ARG A 107 -0.93 -0.66 -21.90
N ASP A 108 -0.20 -1.78 -22.00
CA ASP A 108 1.26 -1.81 -22.09
C ASP A 108 1.76 -1.01 -23.31
N GLN A 109 1.15 -1.19 -24.50
CA GLN A 109 1.51 -0.38 -25.69
C GLN A 109 1.29 1.13 -25.50
N THR A 110 0.30 1.51 -24.69
CA THR A 110 -0.02 2.92 -24.41
C THR A 110 1.02 3.52 -23.45
N SER A 111 1.50 2.74 -22.48
CA SER A 111 2.58 3.14 -21.58
C SER A 111 3.93 3.33 -22.29
N ASP A 112 4.27 2.48 -23.26
CA ASP A 112 5.52 2.61 -24.03
C ASP A 112 5.53 3.85 -24.95
N LEU A 113 4.38 4.21 -25.52
CA LEU A 113 4.22 5.46 -26.29
C LEU A 113 4.38 6.71 -25.43
N ILE A 114 3.88 6.69 -24.18
CA ILE A 114 4.06 7.79 -23.22
C ILE A 114 5.52 7.90 -22.77
N ALA A 115 6.18 6.77 -22.53
CA ALA A 115 7.61 6.73 -22.16
C ALA A 115 8.52 7.22 -23.30
N GLY A 116 8.13 7.03 -24.56
CA GLY A 116 8.83 7.56 -25.73
C GLY A 116 8.65 9.07 -25.94
N LEU A 117 7.60 9.67 -25.39
CA LEU A 117 7.31 11.11 -25.48
C LEU A 117 7.91 11.93 -24.32
N THR A 118 8.48 11.28 -23.31
CA THR A 118 9.15 11.96 -22.18
C THR A 118 10.66 12.09 -22.48
N PRO A 119 11.23 13.31 -22.63
CA PRO A 119 12.65 13.45 -22.87
C PRO A 119 13.47 12.99 -21.65
N ARG A 120 14.39 12.05 -21.89
CA ARG A 120 15.33 11.53 -20.89
C ARG A 120 16.33 12.62 -20.50
N ALA A 121 16.30 13.10 -19.25
CA ALA A 121 17.33 13.97 -18.72
C ALA A 121 18.67 13.21 -18.57
N PRO A 122 19.83 13.80 -18.95
CA PRO A 122 21.12 13.16 -18.73
C PRO A 122 21.47 13.16 -17.23
N PRO A 123 22.25 12.16 -16.76
CA PRO A 123 22.61 12.07 -15.35
C PRO A 123 23.52 13.25 -14.94
N PRO A 124 23.34 13.82 -13.74
CA PRO A 124 24.16 14.95 -13.29
C PRO A 124 25.60 14.50 -12.98
N PRO A 125 26.60 15.36 -13.23
CA PRO A 125 27.99 15.06 -12.91
C PRO A 125 28.23 15.07 -11.39
N LEU A 126 29.08 14.13 -10.93
CA LEU A 126 29.63 14.10 -9.57
C LEU A 126 30.36 15.41 -9.26
N LEU A 127 29.84 16.19 -8.30
CA LEU A 127 30.54 17.35 -7.74
C LEU A 127 30.28 17.47 -6.23
N ILE A 128 31.40 17.62 -5.53
CA ILE A 128 31.58 17.61 -4.08
C ILE A 128 30.80 18.77 -3.43
N HIS A 129 30.18 18.45 -2.29
CA HIS A 129 29.14 19.22 -1.60
C HIS A 129 29.68 20.49 -0.87
N PRO A 130 29.17 21.70 -1.15
CA PRO A 130 29.62 22.94 -0.48
C PRO A 130 28.99 23.24 0.89
N LEU A 131 28.19 22.36 1.51
CA LEU A 131 27.61 22.65 2.85
C LEU A 131 28.64 22.79 3.98
N LEU A 132 29.94 22.52 3.74
CA LEU A 132 31.00 22.77 4.71
C LEU A 132 31.50 24.23 4.75
N LEU A 133 31.03 25.12 3.85
CA LEU A 133 31.49 26.52 3.79
C LEU A 133 30.42 27.60 4.05
N ALA A 134 29.16 27.22 4.27
CA ALA A 134 28.06 28.18 4.49
C ALA A 134 27.55 28.21 5.95
N MET A 135 28.34 27.72 6.91
CA MET A 135 28.16 27.97 8.35
C MET A 135 28.75 29.32 8.82
N ALA A 136 29.07 30.22 7.90
CA ALA A 136 29.51 31.57 8.21
C ALA A 136 28.66 32.58 7.43
N SER A 137 28.10 33.55 8.15
CA SER A 137 27.28 34.67 7.69
C SER A 137 25.76 34.40 7.58
N ALA A 138 25.09 34.65 8.71
CA ALA A 138 23.71 35.09 8.70
C ALA A 138 23.70 36.61 8.45
N GLU A 139 22.98 37.08 7.44
CA GLU A 139 22.11 38.27 7.52
C GLU A 139 21.33 38.52 6.21
N THR A 140 20.02 38.74 6.40
CA THR A 140 19.04 39.52 5.60
C THR A 140 18.57 39.15 4.17
N ALA A 141 17.23 38.99 4.07
CA ALA A 141 16.26 39.34 2.99
C ALA A 141 15.49 38.17 2.31
N PRO A 142 14.29 38.40 1.73
CA PRO A 142 13.07 38.94 2.34
C PRO A 142 11.82 38.04 2.16
N ARG A 143 10.85 38.18 3.08
CA ARG A 143 9.47 37.66 2.94
C ARG A 143 8.69 38.56 1.98
N ILE A 144 8.07 38.01 0.95
CA ILE A 144 7.10 38.74 0.12
C ILE A 144 5.69 38.46 0.65
N HIS A 145 5.18 39.40 1.43
CA HIS A 145 3.74 39.66 1.57
C HIS A 145 3.28 40.42 0.33
N ARG A 146 2.21 39.97 -0.34
CA ARG A 146 1.40 40.82 -1.21
C ARG A 146 0.15 41.23 -0.44
N SER A 147 0.20 42.43 0.12
CA SER A 147 -0.94 43.17 0.63
C SER A 147 -1.59 43.98 -0.49
N LEU A 148 -2.92 44.05 -0.40
CA LEU A 148 -3.86 45.00 -0.99
C LEU A 148 -3.28 46.35 -1.45
N LEU A 149 -3.59 46.71 -2.68
CA LEU A 149 -3.69 48.10 -3.13
C LEU A 149 -5.02 48.26 -3.88
N VAL A 150 -5.94 48.96 -3.21
CA VAL A 150 -7.10 49.59 -3.82
C VAL A 150 -6.66 51.00 -4.18
N GLU A 151 -6.74 51.37 -5.45
CA GLU A 151 -6.98 52.76 -5.86
C GLU A 151 -7.79 52.81 -7.17
N PRO A 152 -8.54 53.91 -7.41
CA PRO A 152 -9.74 53.91 -8.24
C PRO A 152 -9.55 54.54 -9.62
N SER A 153 -10.50 54.23 -10.50
CA SER A 153 -10.90 54.99 -11.71
C SER A 153 -10.11 54.78 -13.00
N GLY A 154 -10.72 54.01 -13.91
CA GLY A 154 -11.05 54.45 -15.26
C GLY A 154 -9.91 54.66 -16.25
N LEU A 155 -9.61 53.63 -17.05
CA LEU A 155 -9.24 53.82 -18.46
C LEU A 155 -9.50 52.52 -19.24
N LEU A 156 -10.22 52.68 -20.35
CA LEU A 156 -10.51 51.67 -21.37
C LEU A 156 -9.22 50.97 -21.81
N LEU A 157 -9.05 49.71 -21.42
CA LEU A 157 -8.10 48.79 -22.01
C LEU A 157 -8.89 47.63 -22.59
N LEU A 158 -8.72 47.45 -23.90
CA LEU A 158 -9.25 46.36 -24.72
C LEU A 158 -9.19 45.02 -23.97
N PRO A 159 -10.22 44.15 -24.08
CA PRO A 159 -10.15 42.84 -23.47
C PRO A 159 -8.91 42.11 -24.01
N PRO A 160 -8.16 41.39 -23.15
CA PRO A 160 -7.07 40.56 -23.64
C PRO A 160 -7.64 39.56 -24.63
N LEU A 161 -6.90 39.30 -25.71
CA LEU A 161 -7.23 38.28 -26.69
C LEU A 161 -7.64 36.99 -25.98
N ILE A 162 -8.92 36.63 -26.14
CA ILE A 162 -9.45 35.33 -25.76
C ILE A 162 -8.66 34.31 -26.59
N SER A 163 -7.85 33.48 -25.95
CA SER A 163 -7.40 32.24 -26.57
C SER A 163 -8.63 31.34 -26.70
N ASP A 164 -9.01 31.01 -27.94
CA ASP A 164 -10.22 30.25 -28.29
C ASP A 164 -10.30 28.82 -27.72
N ASP A 165 -9.33 28.37 -26.92
CA ASP A 165 -9.23 26.98 -26.43
C ASP A 165 -9.66 26.78 -24.97
N ALA A 166 -10.10 27.84 -24.27
CA ALA A 166 -10.61 27.69 -22.90
C ALA A 166 -12.09 27.24 -22.93
N PRO A 167 -12.44 26.10 -22.31
CA PRO A 167 -13.81 25.61 -22.32
C PRO A 167 -14.76 26.63 -21.67
N PRO A 168 -15.95 26.84 -22.25
CA PRO A 168 -16.84 27.92 -21.84
C PRO A 168 -17.27 27.75 -20.37
N PHE A 169 -17.26 28.87 -19.64
CA PHE A 169 -17.60 28.93 -18.23
C PHE A 169 -19.03 29.40 -18.02
N PHE A 170 -19.78 28.69 -17.18
CA PHE A 170 -21.14 29.07 -16.79
C PHE A 170 -21.28 29.11 -15.27
N PRO A 171 -21.95 30.15 -14.71
CA PRO A 171 -22.00 30.32 -13.27
C PRO A 171 -22.89 29.27 -12.56
N LEU A 172 -23.90 28.72 -13.24
CA LEU A 172 -24.89 27.83 -12.65
C LEU A 172 -25.31 26.71 -13.61
N GLN A 173 -25.31 25.49 -13.09
CA GLN A 173 -25.85 24.28 -13.69
C GLN A 173 -26.89 23.69 -12.73
N LEU A 174 -28.08 23.38 -13.26
CA LEU A 174 -29.08 22.56 -12.56
C LEU A 174 -29.32 21.31 -13.41
N ALA A 175 -29.08 20.13 -12.86
CA ALA A 175 -29.24 18.86 -13.55
C ALA A 175 -30.17 17.91 -12.77
N LEU A 176 -31.24 17.43 -13.40
CA LEU A 176 -32.02 16.34 -12.84
C LEU A 176 -31.29 15.02 -13.06
N ALA A 177 -31.00 14.72 -14.32
CA ALA A 177 -30.22 13.59 -14.78
C ALA A 177 -29.72 13.92 -16.19
N SER A 178 -28.43 14.22 -16.35
CA SER A 178 -27.88 14.63 -17.66
C SER A 178 -28.24 13.61 -18.75
N PRO A 179 -28.77 14.06 -19.91
CA PRO A 179 -28.76 15.44 -20.42
C PRO A 179 -29.95 16.31 -19.97
N ALA A 180 -30.89 15.83 -19.15
CA ALA A 180 -31.97 16.64 -18.58
C ALA A 180 -31.42 17.63 -17.54
N ALA A 181 -30.84 18.72 -18.04
CA ALA A 181 -30.19 19.79 -17.29
C ALA A 181 -30.35 21.13 -18.03
N LEU A 182 -30.10 22.25 -17.33
CA LEU A 182 -30.05 23.58 -17.96
C LEU A 182 -29.04 23.64 -19.12
N ARG A 183 -27.95 22.87 -19.00
CA ARG A 183 -26.95 22.68 -20.05
C ARG A 183 -26.82 21.19 -20.36
N PRO A 184 -27.47 20.69 -21.43
CA PRO A 184 -27.44 19.28 -21.79
C PRO A 184 -26.08 18.74 -22.22
N ARG A 185 -25.17 19.61 -22.70
CA ARG A 185 -23.79 19.28 -23.10
C ARG A 185 -22.77 19.72 -22.06
N GLY A 186 -23.04 19.39 -20.80
CA GLY A 186 -22.24 19.85 -19.67
C GLY A 186 -20.79 19.37 -19.73
N GLU A 187 -20.52 18.25 -20.41
CA GLU A 187 -19.19 17.66 -20.64
C GLU A 187 -18.18 18.60 -21.32
N ALA A 188 -18.65 19.55 -22.13
CA ALA A 188 -17.79 20.53 -22.81
C ALA A 188 -17.54 21.79 -21.96
N GLU A 189 -18.24 21.93 -20.83
CA GLU A 189 -18.40 23.20 -20.12
C GLU A 189 -17.78 23.15 -18.72
N THR A 190 -17.43 24.32 -18.19
CA THR A 190 -16.95 24.46 -16.80
C THR A 190 -18.02 25.20 -15.99
N PHE A 191 -18.40 24.66 -14.83
CA PHE A 191 -19.46 25.25 -14.00
C PHE A 191 -18.91 25.90 -12.73
N GLY A 192 -19.46 27.05 -12.36
CA GLY A 192 -19.23 27.68 -11.05
C GLY A 192 -19.96 26.94 -9.93
N VAL A 193 -21.27 26.79 -10.10
CA VAL A 193 -22.14 26.02 -9.20
C VAL A 193 -22.87 24.93 -9.98
N ASP A 194 -22.72 23.66 -9.59
CA ASP A 194 -23.45 22.51 -10.15
C ASP A 194 -24.38 21.90 -9.10
N LEU A 195 -25.69 22.03 -9.27
CA LEU A 195 -26.70 21.40 -8.41
C LEU A 195 -27.36 20.23 -9.15
N SER A 196 -27.27 19.02 -8.60
CA SER A 196 -27.80 17.82 -9.26
C SER A 196 -28.63 16.90 -8.37
N LEU A 197 -29.66 16.25 -8.93
CA LEU A 197 -30.49 15.30 -8.18
C LEU A 197 -30.02 13.85 -8.38
N PHE A 198 -30.01 13.34 -9.60
CA PHE A 198 -29.64 11.94 -9.88
C PHE A 198 -28.31 11.82 -10.61
N TYR A 199 -28.06 12.66 -11.61
CA TYR A 199 -26.84 12.59 -12.42
C TYR A 199 -26.43 13.96 -13.00
N SER A 200 -25.21 14.40 -12.73
CA SER A 200 -24.58 15.51 -13.47
C SER A 200 -23.32 15.06 -14.22
N HIS A 201 -23.17 15.57 -15.44
CA HIS A 201 -21.95 15.46 -16.25
C HIS A 201 -21.43 16.86 -16.55
N ALA A 202 -20.26 17.18 -16.00
CA ALA A 202 -19.58 18.45 -16.17
C ALA A 202 -18.20 18.24 -16.80
N GLY A 203 -17.81 19.14 -17.69
CA GLY A 203 -16.46 19.16 -18.21
C GLY A 203 -15.46 19.58 -17.15
N GLY A 204 -15.81 20.55 -16.29
CA GLY A 204 -14.99 20.97 -15.15
C GLY A 204 -15.82 21.72 -14.11
N LEU A 205 -15.25 21.95 -12.93
CA LEU A 205 -15.92 22.64 -11.83
C LEU A 205 -14.99 23.70 -11.22
N ARG A 206 -15.47 24.92 -11.01
CA ARG A 206 -14.72 26.01 -10.36
C ARG A 206 -15.63 26.74 -9.36
N GLY A 207 -15.87 26.11 -8.22
CA GLY A 207 -16.74 26.62 -7.17
C GLY A 207 -17.34 25.49 -6.33
N ALA A 208 -18.64 25.20 -6.51
CA ALA A 208 -19.36 24.25 -5.68
C ALA A 208 -20.23 23.28 -6.50
N GLY A 209 -20.05 21.98 -6.29
CA GLY A 209 -20.88 20.92 -6.85
C GLY A 209 -21.66 20.23 -5.73
N LEU A 210 -22.99 20.34 -5.70
CA LEU A 210 -23.85 19.70 -4.71
C LEU A 210 -24.84 18.74 -5.42
N GLY A 211 -24.72 17.44 -5.14
CA GLY A 211 -25.40 16.42 -5.91
C GLY A 211 -25.96 15.33 -5.01
N ALA A 212 -27.24 15.01 -5.13
CA ALA A 212 -27.85 13.89 -4.39
C ALA A 212 -27.60 12.52 -5.04
N GLY A 213 -27.02 12.49 -6.25
CA GLY A 213 -26.80 11.28 -7.02
C GLY A 213 -25.35 11.09 -7.40
N VAL A 214 -25.13 10.80 -8.68
CA VAL A 214 -23.81 10.61 -9.27
C VAL A 214 -23.33 11.91 -9.92
N ARG A 215 -22.08 12.28 -9.69
CA ARG A 215 -21.42 13.38 -10.41
C ARG A 215 -20.29 12.81 -11.25
N HIS A 216 -20.19 13.26 -12.49
CA HIS A 216 -19.09 13.00 -13.40
C HIS A 216 -18.41 14.33 -13.77
N VAL A 217 -17.09 14.43 -13.53
CA VAL A 217 -16.28 15.59 -13.94
C VAL A 217 -15.10 15.11 -14.79
N ASP A 218 -15.02 15.57 -16.04
CA ASP A 218 -14.00 15.09 -16.99
C ASP A 218 -12.61 15.73 -16.81
N ARG A 219 -12.57 17.02 -16.47
CA ARG A 219 -11.35 17.81 -16.27
C ARG A 219 -11.25 18.22 -14.79
N ASP A 220 -10.55 19.31 -14.53
CA ASP A 220 -10.23 19.73 -13.17
C ASP A 220 -11.43 20.32 -12.44
N ALA A 221 -11.44 20.07 -11.14
CA ALA A 221 -12.36 20.64 -10.18
C ALA A 221 -11.60 21.49 -9.15
N THR A 222 -12.05 22.70 -8.90
CA THR A 222 -11.54 23.56 -7.82
C THR A 222 -12.69 23.98 -6.92
N GLY A 223 -12.57 23.72 -5.62
CA GLY A 223 -13.54 24.15 -4.61
C GLY A 223 -14.18 23.00 -3.84
N PHE A 224 -15.51 22.97 -3.76
CA PHE A 224 -16.26 22.03 -2.93
C PHE A 224 -17.12 21.07 -3.76
N GLU A 225 -17.03 19.78 -3.51
CA GLU A 225 -17.87 18.74 -4.11
C GLU A 225 -18.58 17.91 -3.04
N LEU A 226 -19.88 17.70 -3.23
CA LEU A 226 -20.69 16.75 -2.47
C LEU A 226 -21.49 15.90 -3.45
N SER A 227 -21.26 14.59 -3.43
CA SER A 227 -22.01 13.59 -4.19
C SER A 227 -22.63 12.59 -3.21
N ALA A 228 -23.94 12.61 -2.98
CA ALA A 228 -24.52 11.73 -1.97
C ALA A 228 -24.45 10.24 -2.34
N LEU A 229 -24.32 9.90 -3.63
CA LEU A 229 -24.02 8.52 -4.05
C LEU A 229 -22.57 8.37 -4.49
N TRP A 230 -22.20 8.88 -5.66
CA TRP A 230 -20.88 8.61 -6.25
C TRP A 230 -20.26 9.83 -6.90
N GLY A 231 -18.97 10.04 -6.67
CA GLY A 231 -18.16 11.04 -7.40
C GLY A 231 -17.24 10.35 -8.39
N HIS A 232 -17.36 10.63 -9.67
CA HIS A 232 -16.42 10.21 -10.70
C HIS A 232 -15.67 11.44 -11.22
N ARG A 233 -14.35 11.42 -11.16
CA ARG A 233 -13.50 12.54 -11.59
C ARG A 233 -12.32 12.03 -12.40
N ARG A 234 -12.16 12.50 -13.63
CA ARG A 234 -11.00 12.11 -14.45
C ARG A 234 -9.82 13.08 -14.26
N GLY A 235 -10.08 14.38 -14.11
CA GLY A 235 -9.07 15.41 -13.84
C GLY A 235 -8.77 15.62 -12.35
N ASP A 236 -7.98 16.64 -12.07
CA ASP A 236 -7.47 16.90 -10.72
C ASP A 236 -8.51 17.62 -9.84
N LEU A 237 -8.42 17.44 -8.53
CA LEU A 237 -9.20 18.20 -7.55
C LEU A 237 -8.27 19.07 -6.72
N THR A 238 -8.56 20.36 -6.64
CA THR A 238 -8.02 21.23 -5.59
C THR A 238 -9.16 21.70 -4.68
N GLY A 239 -9.24 21.15 -3.47
CA GLY A 239 -10.27 21.54 -2.50
C GLY A 239 -10.82 20.37 -1.67
N VAL A 240 -12.14 20.30 -1.53
CA VAL A 240 -12.82 19.37 -0.63
C VAL A 240 -13.87 18.56 -1.40
N ALA A 241 -13.83 17.23 -1.30
CA ALA A 241 -14.80 16.35 -1.90
C ALA A 241 -15.37 15.32 -0.91
N PHE A 242 -16.70 15.22 -0.86
CA PHE A 242 -17.42 14.21 -0.10
C PHE A 242 -18.26 13.33 -1.03
N ALA A 243 -18.14 12.02 -0.90
CA ALA A 243 -18.97 11.06 -1.61
C ALA A 243 -19.67 10.07 -0.66
N GLY A 244 -21.00 9.98 -0.68
CA GLY A 244 -21.72 9.17 0.29
C GLY A 244 -21.41 7.67 0.20
N LEU A 245 -21.34 7.11 -1.01
CA LEU A 245 -20.94 5.71 -1.23
C LEU A 245 -19.49 5.61 -1.72
N GLY A 246 -19.10 6.34 -2.77
CA GLY A 246 -17.75 6.17 -3.28
C GLY A 246 -17.26 7.25 -4.21
N ALA A 247 -15.94 7.35 -4.29
CA ALA A 247 -15.26 8.27 -5.19
C ALA A 247 -14.27 7.52 -6.04
N THR A 248 -14.27 7.78 -7.35
CA THR A 248 -13.35 7.16 -8.30
C THR A 248 -12.76 8.21 -9.20
N GLY A 249 -11.45 8.19 -9.35
CA GLY A 249 -10.77 9.07 -10.28
C GLY A 249 -9.31 8.73 -10.48
N GLY A 250 -8.81 9.08 -11.65
CA GLY A 250 -7.40 8.94 -12.00
C GLY A 250 -6.57 10.20 -11.69
N GLY A 251 -7.23 11.35 -11.56
CA GLY A 251 -6.57 12.62 -11.27
C GLY A 251 -6.09 12.75 -9.84
N ASP A 252 -5.22 13.74 -9.64
CA ASP A 252 -4.59 14.05 -8.38
C ASP A 252 -5.54 14.85 -7.48
N LEU A 253 -5.37 14.71 -6.16
CA LEU A 253 -6.18 15.35 -5.14
C LEU A 253 -5.28 16.24 -4.28
N ASP A 254 -5.46 17.55 -4.35
CA ASP A 254 -4.87 18.53 -3.42
C ASP A 254 -5.96 19.02 -2.46
N GLY A 255 -5.97 18.50 -1.23
CA GLY A 255 -6.91 18.89 -0.18
C GLY A 255 -7.53 17.71 0.57
N LEU A 256 -8.87 17.70 0.74
CA LEU A 256 -9.58 16.70 1.52
C LEU A 256 -10.54 15.89 0.65
N GLN A 257 -10.49 14.56 0.72
CA GLN A 257 -11.49 13.71 0.12
C GLN A 257 -12.00 12.66 1.12
N ALA A 258 -13.32 12.53 1.26
CA ALA A 258 -13.93 11.49 2.09
C ALA A 258 -15.02 10.71 1.33
N ALA A 259 -15.06 9.38 1.49
CA ALA A 259 -16.13 8.56 0.94
C ALA A 259 -16.54 7.37 1.80
N GLY A 260 -17.82 7.03 1.78
CA GLY A 260 -18.42 6.09 2.75
C GLY A 260 -18.09 4.61 2.56
N LEU A 261 -17.88 4.12 1.34
CA LEU A 261 -17.58 2.71 1.04
C LEU A 261 -16.20 2.53 0.42
N ALA A 262 -15.98 3.17 -0.73
CA ALA A 262 -14.76 2.95 -1.51
C ALA A 262 -14.21 4.25 -2.08
N GLN A 263 -12.88 4.35 -2.10
CA GLN A 263 -12.16 5.44 -2.73
C GLN A 263 -11.07 4.90 -3.64
N TRP A 264 -11.07 5.33 -4.90
CA TRP A 264 -9.96 5.15 -5.83
C TRP A 264 -9.54 6.52 -6.33
N ALA A 265 -8.31 6.91 -6.04
CA ALA A 265 -7.75 8.19 -6.44
C ALA A 265 -6.37 8.01 -7.08
N GLY A 266 -5.94 9.02 -7.85
CA GLY A 266 -4.56 9.18 -8.28
C GLY A 266 -3.67 9.55 -7.08
N ASN A 267 -2.84 10.57 -7.22
CA ASN A 267 -2.05 11.04 -6.08
C ASN A 267 -2.93 11.85 -5.12
N LEU A 268 -2.56 11.86 -3.84
CA LEU A 268 -3.22 12.62 -2.78
C LEU A 268 -2.18 13.47 -2.09
N ASP A 269 -2.41 14.77 -2.04
CA ASP A 269 -1.70 15.76 -1.24
C ASP A 269 -2.70 16.35 -0.24
N GLY A 270 -2.67 15.88 1.01
CA GLY A 270 -3.65 16.27 2.02
C GLY A 270 -4.27 15.10 2.78
N VAL A 271 -5.60 15.02 2.83
CA VAL A 271 -6.36 14.12 3.70
C VAL A 271 -7.33 13.23 2.89
N GLY A 272 -7.14 11.91 2.95
CA GLY A 272 -8.02 10.92 2.32
C GLY A 272 -8.72 10.03 3.36
N LEU A 273 -10.05 10.02 3.40
CA LEU A 273 -10.82 9.22 4.36
C LEU A 273 -11.78 8.29 3.62
N SER A 274 -11.47 7.00 3.62
CA SER A 274 -12.36 5.99 3.07
C SER A 274 -13.09 5.26 4.19
N GLY A 275 -14.28 4.77 3.89
CA GLY A 275 -14.90 3.72 4.68
C GLY A 275 -14.10 2.43 4.55
N PRO A 276 -14.69 1.26 4.27
CA PRO A 276 -13.94 0.00 4.26
C PRO A 276 -12.75 -0.04 3.30
N PHE A 277 -12.78 0.64 2.14
CA PHE A 277 -11.76 0.46 1.10
C PHE A 277 -11.16 1.76 0.57
N GLY A 278 -9.85 1.91 0.68
CA GLY A 278 -9.07 3.00 0.09
C GLY A 278 -8.02 2.49 -0.89
N ARG A 279 -7.89 3.15 -2.05
CA ARG A 279 -6.77 2.98 -2.98
C ARG A 279 -6.28 4.33 -3.48
N TYR A 280 -4.99 4.54 -3.36
CA TYR A 280 -4.30 5.76 -3.78
C TYR A 280 -3.08 5.42 -4.63
N GLY A 281 -2.68 6.37 -5.48
CA GLY A 281 -1.34 6.45 -6.04
C GLY A 281 -0.33 6.86 -4.96
N ALA A 282 0.38 7.96 -5.17
CA ALA A 282 1.23 8.54 -4.13
C ALA A 282 0.38 9.35 -3.13
N VAL A 283 0.73 9.31 -1.85
CA VAL A 283 0.08 10.03 -0.76
C VAL A 283 1.12 10.89 -0.06
N ARG A 284 0.89 12.20 0.03
CA ARG A 284 1.62 13.15 0.85
C ARG A 284 0.65 13.74 1.86
N GLY A 285 0.67 13.26 3.09
CA GLY A 285 -0.26 13.70 4.14
C GLY A 285 -0.85 12.55 4.94
N PHE A 286 -2.17 12.55 5.11
CA PHE A 286 -2.90 11.58 5.92
C PHE A 286 -3.89 10.82 5.07
N HIS A 287 -3.93 9.51 5.18
CA HIS A 287 -5.02 8.72 4.64
C HIS A 287 -5.44 7.59 5.58
N ALA A 288 -6.73 7.28 5.57
CA ALA A 288 -7.31 6.24 6.40
C ALA A 288 -8.38 5.42 5.69
N ALA A 289 -8.46 4.14 6.03
CA ALA A 289 -9.55 3.25 5.66
C ALA A 289 -10.04 2.42 6.85
N GLY A 290 -11.34 2.12 6.86
CA GLY A 290 -11.99 1.28 7.85
C GLY A 290 -11.53 -0.18 7.84
N LEU A 291 -11.18 -0.77 6.69
CA LEU A 291 -10.71 -2.17 6.62
C LEU A 291 -9.39 -2.29 5.88
N VAL A 292 -9.38 -1.94 4.58
CA VAL A 292 -8.23 -2.12 3.71
C VAL A 292 -7.85 -0.83 3.03
N ASP A 293 -6.58 -0.46 3.14
CA ASP A 293 -6.00 0.69 2.48
C ASP A 293 -4.77 0.29 1.64
N VAL A 294 -4.75 0.71 0.38
CA VAL A 294 -3.64 0.45 -0.54
C VAL A 294 -3.10 1.76 -1.08
N ALA A 295 -1.81 2.01 -0.92
CA ALA A 295 -1.13 3.14 -1.54
C ALA A 295 0.16 2.69 -2.22
N ALA A 296 0.55 3.42 -3.27
CA ALA A 296 1.83 3.24 -3.92
C ALA A 296 2.93 3.76 -3.00
N ASP A 297 3.02 5.08 -2.86
CA ASP A 297 4.09 5.76 -2.14
C ASP A 297 3.44 6.62 -1.06
N VAL A 298 3.84 6.51 0.20
CA VAL A 298 3.25 7.23 1.33
C VAL A 298 4.32 8.09 1.98
N THR A 299 4.09 9.39 2.06
CA THR A 299 4.86 10.33 2.87
C THR A 299 3.91 10.96 3.89
N GLY A 300 3.86 10.41 5.10
CA GLY A 300 2.96 10.86 6.15
C GLY A 300 2.36 9.73 6.96
N VAL A 301 1.02 9.65 7.05
CA VAL A 301 0.31 8.70 7.94
C VAL A 301 -0.70 7.87 7.17
N GLN A 302 -0.54 6.55 7.21
CA GLN A 302 -1.49 5.55 6.71
C GLN A 302 -2.16 4.84 7.90
N LEU A 303 -3.48 4.93 8.02
CA LEU A 303 -4.26 4.22 9.05
C LEU A 303 -5.26 3.24 8.42
N GLN A 304 -5.34 2.04 8.96
CA GLN A 304 -6.25 1.02 8.45
C GLN A 304 -6.79 0.12 9.56
N GLY A 305 -8.06 -0.29 9.46
CA GLY A 305 -8.65 -1.13 10.49
C GLY A 305 -8.17 -2.58 10.47
N ILE A 306 -7.91 -3.18 9.30
CA ILE A 306 -7.50 -4.59 9.19
C ILE A 306 -6.16 -4.74 8.47
N ALA A 307 -6.08 -4.31 7.21
CA ALA A 307 -4.92 -4.60 6.37
C ALA A 307 -4.51 -3.37 5.59
N GLY A 308 -3.21 -3.09 5.49
CA GLY A 308 -2.77 -1.99 4.64
C GLY A 308 -1.49 -2.31 3.92
N VAL A 309 -1.44 -1.87 2.68
CA VAL A 309 -0.36 -2.15 1.75
C VAL A 309 0.20 -0.82 1.27
N GLY A 310 1.49 -0.61 1.50
CA GLY A 310 2.28 0.45 0.90
C GLY A 310 3.39 -0.16 0.06
N ARG A 311 3.84 0.48 -1.01
CA ARG A 311 5.13 0.11 -1.62
C ARG A 311 6.25 0.82 -0.87
N ASP A 312 6.24 2.14 -0.87
CA ASP A 312 7.29 2.96 -0.28
C ASP A 312 6.67 3.86 0.79
N VAL A 313 6.88 3.55 2.06
CA VAL A 313 6.25 4.25 3.19
C VAL A 313 7.29 5.03 3.98
N THR A 314 7.23 6.35 3.95
CA THR A 314 7.98 7.27 4.79
C THR A 314 7.04 7.94 5.81
N GLY A 315 7.12 7.53 7.07
CA GLY A 315 6.27 8.07 8.14
C GLY A 315 5.66 6.99 9.03
N LEU A 316 4.35 7.06 9.29
CA LEU A 316 3.62 6.15 10.17
C LEU A 316 2.66 5.28 9.36
N GLN A 317 2.72 3.97 9.57
CA GLN A 317 1.72 3.01 9.09
C GLN A 317 1.13 2.28 10.30
N LEU A 318 -0.17 2.38 10.53
CA LEU A 318 -0.86 1.73 11.65
C LEU A 318 -2.01 0.89 11.14
N SER A 319 -1.94 -0.40 11.45
CA SER A 319 -2.97 -1.38 11.11
C SER A 319 -3.51 -2.07 12.35
N GLY A 320 -4.81 -2.36 12.38
CA GLY A 320 -5.40 -3.18 13.44
C GLY A 320 -4.96 -4.64 13.38
N PHE A 321 -4.58 -5.17 12.21
CA PHE A 321 -4.09 -6.54 12.08
C PHE A 321 -2.78 -6.63 11.31
N SER A 322 -2.78 -6.39 10.00
CA SER A 322 -1.58 -6.57 9.17
C SER A 322 -1.17 -5.30 8.44
N SER A 323 0.13 -5.01 8.41
CA SER A 323 0.70 -3.98 7.56
C SER A 323 1.78 -4.58 6.67
N THR A 324 1.82 -4.16 5.41
CA THR A 324 2.81 -4.61 4.43
C THR A 324 3.41 -3.40 3.73
N ALA A 325 4.73 -3.37 3.66
CA ALA A 325 5.51 -2.38 2.92
C ALA A 325 6.55 -3.09 2.03
N ARG A 326 7.00 -2.49 0.92
CA ARG A 326 8.26 -2.91 0.30
C ARG A 326 9.41 -2.22 1.03
N HIS A 327 9.42 -0.90 1.03
CA HIS A 327 10.37 -0.09 1.79
C HIS A 327 9.63 0.72 2.84
N LEU A 328 10.08 0.65 4.09
CA LEU A 328 9.55 1.39 5.22
C LEU A 328 10.66 2.28 5.79
N LYS A 329 10.39 3.58 5.92
CA LYS A 329 11.20 4.56 6.62
C LYS A 329 10.36 5.27 7.68
N GLY A 330 10.39 4.79 8.92
CA GLY A 330 9.58 5.36 10.00
C GLY A 330 9.03 4.31 10.95
N LEU A 331 7.74 4.38 11.29
CA LEU A 331 7.09 3.51 12.27
C LEU A 331 5.99 2.69 11.62
N GLN A 332 6.02 1.38 11.83
CA GLN A 332 4.98 0.45 11.40
C GLN A 332 4.41 -0.31 12.60
N LEU A 333 3.10 -0.21 12.79
CA LEU A 333 2.36 -0.75 13.92
C LEU A 333 1.27 -1.72 13.41
N GLY A 334 1.20 -2.91 14.00
CA GLY A 334 0.21 -3.93 13.64
C GLY A 334 0.41 -5.21 14.43
N VAL A 335 -0.51 -6.15 14.33
CA VAL A 335 -0.31 -7.50 14.90
C VAL A 335 0.77 -8.24 14.12
N VAL A 336 0.72 -8.14 12.79
CA VAL A 336 1.69 -8.69 11.85
C VAL A 336 2.22 -7.58 10.97
N ASN A 337 3.52 -7.36 10.97
CA ASN A 337 4.18 -6.36 10.14
C ASN A 337 5.14 -7.05 9.18
N VAL A 338 5.05 -6.72 7.90
CA VAL A 338 5.90 -7.29 6.84
C VAL A 338 6.52 -6.16 6.03
N ALA A 339 7.83 -6.21 5.84
CA ALA A 339 8.55 -5.31 4.95
C ALA A 339 9.69 -6.01 4.21
N GLU A 340 10.10 -5.54 3.03
CA GLU A 340 11.40 -5.97 2.49
C GLU A 340 12.53 -5.21 3.19
N GLU A 341 12.48 -3.88 3.22
CA GLU A 341 13.51 -3.06 3.85
C GLU A 341 12.92 -2.10 4.87
N VAL A 342 13.51 -2.06 6.06
CA VAL A 342 13.08 -1.21 7.17
C VAL A 342 14.20 -0.27 7.60
N GLU A 343 13.94 1.02 7.60
CA GLU A 343 14.73 2.09 8.18
C GLU A 343 13.89 2.78 9.28
N GLY A 344 13.78 2.14 10.45
CA GLY A 344 12.91 2.64 11.51
C GLY A 344 12.50 1.60 12.54
N LEU A 345 11.22 1.56 12.92
CA LEU A 345 10.70 0.66 13.96
C LEU A 345 9.48 -0.10 13.45
N GLN A 346 9.48 -1.42 13.64
CA GLN A 346 8.29 -2.25 13.56
C GLN A 346 7.85 -2.63 14.98
N VAL A 347 6.58 -2.46 15.30
CA VAL A 347 6.01 -2.92 16.58
C VAL A 347 4.79 -3.79 16.32
N GLY A 348 4.87 -5.03 16.75
CA GLY A 348 3.80 -6.01 16.55
C GLY A 348 4.03 -7.31 17.30
N ILE A 349 3.12 -8.26 17.16
CA ILE A 349 3.34 -9.61 17.72
C ILE A 349 4.37 -10.34 16.87
N VAL A 350 4.22 -10.22 15.54
CA VAL A 350 5.11 -10.80 14.54
C VAL A 350 5.62 -9.69 13.62
N ASN A 351 6.93 -9.57 13.52
CA ASN A 351 7.58 -8.65 12.59
C ASN A 351 8.47 -9.44 11.63
N VAL A 352 8.33 -9.19 10.34
CA VAL A 352 9.11 -9.83 9.28
C VAL A 352 9.72 -8.76 8.40
N ALA A 353 11.03 -8.82 8.22
CA ALA A 353 11.79 -7.95 7.34
C ALA A 353 12.77 -8.78 6.49
N ARG A 354 13.15 -8.32 5.30
CA ARG A 354 14.35 -8.86 4.64
C ARG A 354 15.60 -8.20 5.23
N ARG A 355 15.60 -6.87 5.29
CA ARG A 355 16.65 -6.06 5.92
C ARG A 355 16.05 -5.10 6.94
N ASN A 356 16.66 -5.00 8.11
CA ASN A 356 16.18 -4.15 9.19
C ASN A 356 17.28 -3.24 9.75
N ARG A 357 17.37 -2.02 9.23
CA ARG A 357 18.20 -0.90 9.71
C ARG A 357 17.44 -0.08 10.75
N GLY A 358 17.06 -0.75 11.81
CA GLY A 358 16.04 -0.26 12.72
C GLY A 358 15.86 -1.17 13.92
N GLY A 359 14.65 -1.24 14.46
CA GLY A 359 14.29 -2.23 15.48
C GLY A 359 13.00 -2.94 15.10
N ALA A 360 12.89 -4.22 15.47
CA ALA A 360 11.61 -4.93 15.46
C ALA A 360 11.26 -5.35 16.90
N VAL A 361 10.23 -4.72 17.45
CA VAL A 361 9.74 -5.01 18.81
C VAL A 361 8.51 -5.88 18.69
N GLY A 362 8.62 -7.10 19.18
CA GLY A 362 7.56 -8.10 19.12
C GLY A 362 7.95 -9.41 19.77
N LEU A 363 6.99 -10.34 19.84
CA LEU A 363 7.29 -11.69 20.33
C LEU A 363 8.22 -12.39 19.33
N VAL A 364 7.83 -12.41 18.06
CA VAL A 364 8.58 -13.06 17.00
C VAL A 364 9.08 -12.01 16.01
N ASN A 365 10.40 -11.94 15.84
CA ASN A 365 11.03 -11.00 14.92
C ASN A 365 11.92 -11.79 13.96
N ILE A 366 11.65 -11.72 12.67
CA ILE A 366 12.39 -12.44 11.63
C ILE A 366 12.97 -11.40 10.68
N ALA A 367 14.29 -11.38 10.56
CA ALA A 367 15.00 -10.55 9.60
C ALA A 367 16.15 -11.37 8.98
N GLU A 368 16.39 -11.29 7.65
CA GLU A 368 17.49 -12.04 7.04
C GLU A 368 18.86 -11.55 7.52
N ASP A 369 18.99 -10.26 7.83
CA ASP A 369 20.16 -9.67 8.49
C ASP A 369 20.11 -9.77 10.02
N GLY A 370 19.03 -10.33 10.57
CA GLY A 370 18.85 -10.64 11.97
C GLY A 370 19.47 -11.98 12.38
N ARG A 371 19.16 -12.42 13.60
CA ARG A 371 19.63 -13.69 14.15
C ARG A 371 18.52 -14.35 14.97
N ILE A 372 18.32 -15.64 14.74
CA ILE A 372 17.50 -16.52 15.58
C ILE A 372 18.46 -17.44 16.31
N GLN A 373 18.45 -17.40 17.64
CA GLN A 373 19.44 -18.08 18.46
C GLN A 373 18.76 -18.96 19.49
N ALA A 374 19.21 -20.20 19.65
CA ALA A 374 18.84 -20.98 20.82
C ALA A 374 19.60 -20.45 22.04
N LEU A 375 18.89 -20.28 23.15
CA LEU A 375 19.39 -19.72 24.40
C LEU A 375 19.26 -20.76 25.50
N ALA A 376 20.34 -20.94 26.26
CA ALA A 376 20.34 -21.71 27.50
C ALA A 376 21.06 -20.90 28.59
N ALA A 377 20.45 -20.73 29.76
CA ALA A 377 21.08 -20.00 30.85
C ALA A 377 20.72 -20.56 32.23
N GLY A 378 21.60 -20.32 33.19
CA GLY A 378 21.38 -20.58 34.61
C GLY A 378 21.49 -19.27 35.41
N GLY A 379 20.64 -19.10 36.42
CA GLY A 379 20.61 -17.95 37.30
C GLY A 379 20.91 -18.29 38.76
N THR A 380 21.34 -17.30 39.54
CA THR A 380 21.56 -17.44 40.99
C THR A 380 20.28 -17.72 41.77
N THR A 381 19.13 -17.45 41.19
CA THR A 381 17.80 -17.84 41.70
C THR A 381 17.51 -19.35 41.53
N GLY A 382 18.47 -20.13 41.02
CA GLY A 382 18.31 -21.55 40.69
C GLY A 382 17.61 -21.78 39.35
N VAL A 383 17.16 -20.71 38.68
CA VAL A 383 16.48 -20.78 37.39
C VAL A 383 17.39 -21.37 36.32
N ALA A 384 16.94 -22.47 35.71
CA ALA A 384 17.40 -22.86 34.38
C ALA A 384 16.42 -22.34 33.34
N GLN A 385 16.92 -21.72 32.28
CA GLN A 385 16.10 -21.23 31.18
C GLN A 385 16.59 -21.80 29.85
N LEU A 386 15.64 -22.23 29.01
CA LEU A 386 15.87 -22.72 27.65
C LEU A 386 14.88 -22.03 26.72
N GLY A 387 15.33 -21.56 25.57
CA GLY A 387 14.42 -20.91 24.64
C GLY A 387 15.07 -20.39 23.38
N VAL A 388 14.40 -19.42 22.77
CA VAL A 388 14.82 -18.80 21.52
C VAL A 388 14.92 -17.29 21.73
N GLN A 389 15.99 -16.71 21.19
CA GLN A 389 16.23 -15.29 21.12
C GLN A 389 16.21 -14.83 19.67
N PHE A 390 15.42 -13.81 19.38
CA PHE A 390 15.36 -13.15 18.09
C PHE A 390 16.06 -11.80 18.22
N VAL A 391 17.03 -11.54 17.34
CA VAL A 391 17.68 -10.24 17.21
C VAL A 391 17.39 -9.71 15.82
N ALA A 392 16.75 -8.54 15.74
CA ALA A 392 16.38 -7.90 14.49
C ALA A 392 16.72 -6.41 14.57
N GLY A 393 17.82 -6.03 13.90
CA GLY A 393 18.42 -4.70 14.04
C GLY A 393 18.86 -4.41 15.48
N TYR A 394 18.37 -3.31 16.04
CA TYR A 394 18.62 -2.83 17.40
C TYR A 394 17.63 -3.37 18.44
N ALA A 395 16.84 -4.39 18.10
CA ALA A 395 15.87 -4.98 19.01
C ALA A 395 16.15 -6.46 19.25
N VAL A 396 15.85 -6.91 20.46
CA VAL A 396 15.91 -8.31 20.89
C VAL A 396 14.57 -8.71 21.51
N SER A 397 14.14 -9.93 21.20
CA SER A 397 13.07 -10.62 21.93
C SER A 397 13.49 -12.02 22.34
N GLN A 398 12.96 -12.51 23.45
CA GLN A 398 13.23 -13.84 23.98
C GLN A 398 11.93 -14.54 24.34
N LEU A 399 11.80 -15.80 23.95
CA LEU A 399 10.77 -16.71 24.40
C LEU A 399 11.45 -17.90 25.07
N THR A 400 11.26 -18.05 26.38
CA THR A 400 12.02 -19.00 27.18
C THR A 400 11.10 -19.81 28.10
N ALA A 401 11.33 -21.11 28.16
CA ALA A 401 10.85 -21.95 29.25
C ALA A 401 11.80 -21.80 30.44
N VAL A 402 11.22 -21.76 31.64
CA VAL A 402 11.91 -21.50 32.89
C VAL A 402 11.64 -22.65 33.84
N TYR A 403 12.68 -23.19 34.46
CA TYR A 403 12.59 -24.27 35.43
C TYR A 403 13.28 -23.87 36.74
N HIS A 404 12.58 -23.98 37.86
CA HIS A 404 13.13 -23.74 39.20
C HIS A 404 13.25 -25.06 39.97
N PRO A 405 14.48 -25.52 40.28
CA PRO A 405 14.74 -26.77 41.00
C PRO A 405 14.69 -26.64 42.53
N VAL A 406 14.83 -25.43 43.08
CA VAL A 406 15.09 -25.21 44.53
C VAL A 406 13.79 -25.12 45.36
N ASP A 407 12.68 -24.68 44.77
CA ASP A 407 11.41 -24.41 45.46
C ASP A 407 10.27 -25.38 45.07
N GLY A 408 10.58 -26.66 44.80
CA GLY A 408 9.57 -27.64 44.36
C GLY A 408 9.26 -27.49 42.87
N HIS A 409 9.97 -28.25 42.06
CA HIS A 409 9.86 -28.39 40.60
C HIS A 409 8.82 -27.45 39.93
N ALA A 410 9.21 -26.20 39.69
CA ALA A 410 8.32 -25.24 39.04
C ALA A 410 8.69 -25.11 37.56
N LEU A 411 7.68 -25.17 36.69
CA LEU A 411 7.83 -24.93 35.25
C LEU A 411 7.04 -23.67 34.88
N GLY A 412 7.64 -22.85 34.02
CA GLY A 412 7.06 -21.59 33.57
C GLY A 412 7.55 -21.14 32.21
N GLY A 413 7.05 -19.98 31.80
CA GLY A 413 7.48 -19.28 30.60
C GLY A 413 7.90 -17.86 30.94
N ARG A 414 8.88 -17.34 30.21
CA ARG A 414 9.33 -15.95 30.25
C ARG A 414 9.42 -15.40 28.84
N VAL A 415 8.79 -14.24 28.65
CA VAL A 415 8.96 -13.39 27.48
C VAL A 415 9.79 -12.18 27.87
N ALA A 416 10.69 -11.76 26.99
CA ALA A 416 11.43 -10.51 27.19
C ALA A 416 11.61 -9.77 25.88
N ILE A 417 11.65 -8.45 25.96
CA ILE A 417 11.89 -7.55 24.85
C ILE A 417 12.81 -6.42 25.29
N GLY A 418 13.55 -5.86 24.34
CA GLY A 418 14.25 -4.59 24.57
C GLY A 418 15.32 -4.30 23.52
N PRO A 419 16.13 -3.26 23.75
CA PRO A 419 17.18 -2.88 22.80
C PRO A 419 18.38 -3.84 22.84
N HIS A 420 18.96 -4.03 21.67
CA HIS A 420 20.20 -4.77 21.41
C HIS A 420 21.28 -3.82 20.89
N PHE A 421 22.42 -3.76 21.57
CA PHE A 421 23.58 -2.96 21.18
C PHE A 421 24.74 -3.88 20.86
N ALA A 422 25.23 -3.86 19.62
CA ALA A 422 26.38 -4.65 19.19
C ALA A 422 27.63 -3.77 19.04
N PHE A 423 28.79 -4.27 19.52
CA PHE A 423 30.06 -3.56 19.52
C PHE A 423 31.17 -4.45 18.93
N ASP A 424 31.14 -4.75 17.62
CA ASP A 424 32.17 -5.55 16.92
C ASP A 424 32.71 -6.77 17.69
N GLY A 425 31.81 -7.62 18.18
CA GLY A 425 32.14 -8.83 18.95
C GLY A 425 31.25 -8.98 20.17
N PRO A 426 31.45 -8.17 21.23
CA PRO A 426 30.53 -8.07 22.35
C PRO A 426 29.19 -7.41 21.98
N PHE A 427 28.19 -7.67 22.82
CA PHE A 427 26.89 -7.04 22.75
C PHE A 427 26.33 -6.77 24.15
N LEU A 428 25.39 -5.83 24.23
CA LEU A 428 24.61 -5.51 25.43
C LEU A 428 23.13 -5.52 25.07
N ASP A 429 22.36 -6.33 25.79
CA ASP A 429 20.90 -6.33 25.75
C ASP A 429 20.36 -5.71 27.03
N VAL A 430 19.36 -4.83 26.92
CA VAL A 430 18.58 -4.37 28.07
C VAL A 430 17.17 -4.94 27.90
N LEU A 431 16.70 -5.71 28.86
CA LEU A 431 15.52 -6.54 28.72
C LEU A 431 14.47 -6.19 29.77
N LEU A 432 13.30 -5.80 29.30
CA LEU A 432 12.07 -5.87 30.08
C LEU A 432 11.49 -7.27 29.89
N SER A 433 11.21 -7.95 30.99
CA SER A 433 10.76 -9.34 30.98
C SER A 433 9.50 -9.54 31.81
N TYR A 434 8.65 -10.45 31.36
CA TYR A 434 7.53 -10.97 32.10
C TYR A 434 7.68 -12.49 32.19
N ALA A 435 7.67 -13.03 33.40
CA ALA A 435 7.74 -14.46 33.65
C ALA A 435 6.53 -14.93 34.45
N TYR A 436 6.01 -16.10 34.09
CA TYR A 436 4.98 -16.82 34.81
C TYR A 436 5.46 -18.24 35.07
N HIS A 437 5.43 -18.69 36.32
CA HIS A 437 5.75 -20.08 36.66
C HIS A 437 4.79 -20.63 37.71
N ARG A 438 4.53 -21.93 37.61
CA ARG A 438 3.67 -22.66 38.54
C ARG A 438 4.51 -23.60 39.38
N VAL A 439 4.45 -23.40 40.70
CA VAL A 439 5.22 -24.15 41.69
C VAL A 439 4.39 -25.34 42.18
N VAL A 440 4.99 -26.53 42.19
CA VAL A 440 4.38 -27.75 42.76
C VAL A 440 5.07 -28.05 44.09
N GLN A 441 4.36 -27.86 45.20
CA GLN A 441 4.95 -28.16 46.50
C GLN A 441 5.10 -29.68 46.72
N GLY A 442 6.31 -30.08 47.11
CA GLY A 442 6.58 -31.44 47.57
C GLY A 442 5.87 -31.72 48.90
N GLY A 443 4.77 -32.48 48.88
CA GLY A 443 4.13 -33.02 50.09
C GLY A 443 2.60 -33.01 50.11
N GLY A 444 1.91 -32.29 49.22
CA GLY A 444 0.44 -32.22 49.17
C GLY A 444 -0.15 -32.95 47.95
N ARG A 445 -1.11 -33.87 48.16
CA ARG A 445 -1.96 -34.41 47.08
C ARG A 445 -3.28 -33.64 47.06
N GLY A 446 -3.50 -32.82 46.04
CA GLY A 446 -4.77 -32.11 45.80
C GLY A 446 -4.60 -30.89 44.86
N PRO A 447 -5.70 -30.32 44.33
CA PRO A 447 -5.66 -29.10 43.52
C PRO A 447 -5.11 -27.85 44.27
N ASP A 448 -4.95 -27.95 45.59
CA ASP A 448 -4.45 -26.90 46.48
C ASP A 448 -2.90 -26.83 46.61
N ALA A 449 -2.15 -27.69 45.89
CA ALA A 449 -0.68 -27.76 45.96
C ALA A 449 0.06 -26.88 44.93
N LEU A 450 -0.68 -26.05 44.18
CA LEU A 450 -0.17 -25.23 43.08
C LEU A 450 -0.15 -23.75 43.47
N GLU A 451 1.03 -23.13 43.36
CA GLU A 451 1.21 -21.68 43.59
C GLU A 451 1.65 -21.00 42.30
N ASP A 452 0.89 -19.99 41.86
CA ASP A 452 1.17 -19.21 40.66
C ASP A 452 1.97 -17.96 41.01
N ARG A 453 3.09 -17.75 40.31
CA ARG A 453 3.97 -16.59 40.51
C ARG A 453 4.14 -15.81 39.21
N GLN A 454 4.06 -14.48 39.33
CA GLN A 454 4.27 -13.55 38.22
C GLN A 454 5.42 -12.61 38.54
N LEU A 455 6.34 -12.45 37.61
CA LEU A 455 7.52 -11.61 37.77
C LEU A 455 7.62 -10.63 36.61
N VAL A 456 7.78 -9.36 36.93
CA VAL A 456 8.15 -8.31 35.96
C VAL A 456 9.57 -7.89 36.27
N GLY A 457 10.50 -8.17 35.36
CA GLY A 457 11.92 -7.95 35.55
C GLY A 457 12.53 -6.98 34.57
N LEU A 458 13.52 -6.22 35.05
CA LEU A 458 14.42 -5.43 34.23
C LEU A 458 15.84 -5.95 34.45
N GLY A 459 16.55 -6.25 33.36
CA GLY A 459 17.92 -6.75 33.43
C GLY A 459 18.76 -6.34 32.24
N GLY A 460 20.07 -6.32 32.45
CA GLY A 460 21.06 -6.17 31.40
C GLY A 460 21.76 -7.51 31.15
N THR A 461 21.99 -7.85 29.88
CA THR A 461 22.78 -9.02 29.48
C THR A 461 23.95 -8.56 28.63
N PHE A 462 25.17 -8.78 29.11
CA PHE A 462 26.38 -8.53 28.35
C PHE A 462 26.89 -9.87 27.80
N GLY A 463 27.08 -9.96 26.49
CA GLY A 463 27.55 -11.19 25.86
C GLY A 463 28.67 -10.97 24.87
N TRP A 464 29.34 -12.06 24.53
CA TRP A 464 30.42 -12.09 23.57
C TRP A 464 30.20 -13.21 22.56
N ARG A 465 30.21 -12.86 21.29
CA ARG A 465 30.18 -13.83 20.20
C ARG A 465 31.58 -14.37 19.95
N LEU A 466 31.81 -15.63 20.34
CA LEU A 466 33.12 -16.28 20.24
C LEU A 466 33.36 -16.85 18.83
N THR A 467 32.33 -17.41 18.21
CA THR A 467 32.38 -17.93 16.84
C THR A 467 31.11 -17.56 16.06
N ARG A 468 31.00 -17.97 14.79
CA ARG A 468 29.76 -17.79 14.02
C ARG A 468 28.57 -18.59 14.58
N GLY A 469 28.83 -19.68 15.30
CA GLY A 469 27.81 -20.62 15.81
C GLY A 469 27.66 -20.66 17.33
N PHE A 470 28.48 -19.90 18.07
CA PHE A 470 28.52 -19.98 19.53
C PHE A 470 28.88 -18.65 20.20
N GLY A 471 28.15 -18.33 21.27
CA GLY A 471 28.37 -17.17 22.11
C GLY A 471 28.08 -17.47 23.58
N ILE A 472 28.61 -16.63 24.45
CA ILE A 472 28.39 -16.67 25.89
C ILE A 472 27.83 -15.33 26.36
N PHE A 473 27.08 -15.33 27.45
CA PHE A 473 26.65 -14.10 28.08
C PHE A 473 26.60 -14.20 29.60
N GLY A 474 26.75 -13.06 30.25
CA GLY A 474 26.47 -12.84 31.66
C GLY A 474 25.45 -11.72 31.80
N GLY A 475 24.43 -11.95 32.62
CA GLY A 475 23.37 -10.99 32.88
C GLY A 475 23.25 -10.64 34.36
N ALA A 476 22.74 -9.45 34.62
CA ALA A 476 22.36 -9.00 35.95
C ALA A 476 21.03 -8.24 35.85
N GLY A 477 20.12 -8.50 36.77
CA GLY A 477 18.83 -7.85 36.78
C GLY A 477 18.12 -7.95 38.12
N ALA A 478 16.95 -7.34 38.18
CA ALA A 478 16.04 -7.46 39.30
C ALA A 478 14.62 -7.63 38.78
N ALA A 479 13.87 -8.51 39.43
CA ALA A 479 12.46 -8.69 39.16
C ALA A 479 11.60 -8.30 40.36
N LEU A 480 10.48 -7.66 40.05
CA LEU A 480 9.39 -7.47 40.98
C LEU A 480 8.51 -8.71 40.92
N GLU A 481 8.50 -9.47 42.00
CA GLU A 481 7.70 -10.66 42.15
C GLU A 481 6.37 -10.29 42.79
N HIS A 482 5.27 -10.62 42.12
CA HIS A 482 3.92 -10.53 42.66
C HIS A 482 3.42 -11.94 43.03
N LEU A 483 3.18 -12.13 44.33
CA LEU A 483 2.70 -13.38 44.91
C LEU A 483 1.21 -13.27 45.18
N ASN A 484 0.40 -14.10 44.52
CA ASN A 484 -1.03 -14.18 44.80
C ASN A 484 -1.32 -15.36 45.75
N ARG A 485 -1.27 -15.08 47.06
CA ARG A 485 -1.50 -16.08 48.11
C ARG A 485 -2.69 -15.65 48.96
N ARG A 486 -3.79 -16.43 48.94
CA ARG A 486 -4.95 -16.33 49.87
C ARG A 486 -5.17 -14.92 50.48
N ARG A 487 -5.45 -13.90 49.65
CA ARG A 487 -5.76 -12.50 50.06
C ARG A 487 -4.64 -11.71 50.78
N THR A 488 -3.38 -12.13 50.69
CA THR A 488 -2.24 -11.32 51.13
C THR A 488 -1.33 -11.06 49.93
N GLU A 489 -1.34 -9.82 49.46
CA GLU A 489 -0.45 -9.36 48.39
C GLU A 489 0.92 -9.04 49.00
N ALA A 490 1.97 -9.64 48.46
CA ALA A 490 3.35 -9.32 48.82
C ALA A 490 4.13 -9.00 47.55
N LEU A 491 4.81 -7.85 47.55
CA LEU A 491 5.80 -7.49 46.53
C LEU A 491 7.19 -7.77 47.08
N ARG A 492 8.00 -8.49 46.30
CA ARG A 492 9.40 -8.75 46.63
C ARG A 492 10.29 -8.36 45.46
N ILE A 493 11.44 -7.75 45.76
CA ILE A 493 12.50 -7.54 44.78
C ILE A 493 13.43 -8.77 44.81
N VAL A 494 13.62 -9.40 43.67
CA VAL A 494 14.46 -10.58 43.50
C VAL A 494 15.62 -10.21 42.57
N PRO A 495 16.85 -10.03 43.08
CA PRO A 495 18.02 -9.88 42.25
C PRO A 495 18.37 -11.20 41.57
N ASP A 496 18.80 -11.15 40.31
CA ASP A 496 19.24 -12.32 39.55
C ASP A 496 20.53 -12.01 38.80
N LEU A 497 21.51 -12.89 38.98
CA LEU A 497 22.70 -12.96 38.13
C LEU A 497 22.59 -14.21 37.28
N SER A 498 22.76 -14.07 35.97
CA SER A 498 22.65 -15.18 35.03
C SER A 498 23.90 -15.36 34.21
N LEU A 499 24.16 -16.60 33.79
CA LEU A 499 25.19 -16.94 32.83
C LEU A 499 24.62 -17.94 31.85
N GLY A 500 24.94 -17.76 30.57
CA GLY A 500 24.34 -18.57 29.53
C GLY A 500 25.13 -18.65 28.24
N LEU A 501 24.57 -19.46 27.34
CA LEU A 501 25.09 -19.81 26.04
C LEU A 501 24.07 -19.41 24.96
N LEU A 502 24.59 -19.00 23.81
CA LEU A 502 23.84 -18.73 22.59
C LEU A 502 24.36 -19.62 21.47
N LEU A 503 23.44 -20.29 20.78
CA LEU A 503 23.71 -21.12 19.62
C LEU A 503 22.99 -20.51 18.42
N PHE A 504 23.70 -20.36 17.30
CA PHE A 504 23.25 -19.63 16.10
C PHE A 504 22.88 -20.57 14.97
#